data_AF-A0A7S4JZU9-F1
#
_entry.id   AF-A0A7S4JZU9-F1
#
_cell.length_a   1.000
_cell.length_b   1.000
_cell.length_c   1.000
_cell.angle_alpha   90.00
_cell.angle_beta   90.00
_cell.angle_gamma   90.00
#
_symmetry.space_group_name_H-M   'P 1'
#
loop_
_entity.id
_entity.type
_entity.pdbx_description
1 polymer ?
#
loop_
_entity_poly.entity_id
_entity_poly.type
_entity_poly.pdbx_seq_one_letter_code
_entity_poly.pdbx_strand_id
1 'polypeptide(L)'
;VLGPPCHHDHSGMAVGADAIRPNSHAARATDPRRSILGDVYHLPLANRQSWAHSACSREDVTRALSDDAVTALEADVLMGRVVGSSVEGGGGDPRENATAPEEFSEAEAIMAHPPASTGDLSVRDFLEMVSYPVHVDDGSDNPEQSHSAVQRRALRKHIKLDFKTIHAVKPALDAIEELGILMGGRGGHHKGIYVSAQRSTHSKNRESSNAHVRKLEEPFSIGAKSESFSDQSNSQKNGGGKTLFLNADILEGPGTRWGPRNTWLNGDDFLDVCLGHPALRRQEPQTTQDDAVYQQDGYAFSLGFVTDNTAVEGFSDSDVAAMTELVAAHNLTGVVLAVNAQILAKNPAPFDIFFDTVPSSQILAWTGKFLLPISPRKVKNIKSHFREKGTLHRVGFDSEVAGSFFMGHVYDALYSVSSNLLSLLKGLISWYYMVNGKVC
;
A
#
# COMPACT_ATOMS: atom_id res chain seq x y z
N VAL A 1 11.58 -26.31 54.35
CA VAL A 1 11.18 -27.73 54.44
C VAL A 1 10.99 -28.23 53.00
N LEU A 2 12.02 -28.13 52.14
CA LEU A 2 13.06 -29.14 51.90
C LEU A 2 12.51 -30.57 51.79
N GLY A 3 12.17 -30.98 50.57
CA GLY A 3 12.14 -32.37 50.13
C GLY A 3 13.31 -32.62 49.15
N PRO A 4 13.92 -33.82 49.12
CA PRO A 4 15.22 -34.05 48.49
C PRO A 4 15.11 -34.34 46.97
N PRO A 5 16.21 -34.15 46.21
CA PRO A 5 16.26 -34.51 44.80
C PRO A 5 16.60 -36.00 44.62
N CYS A 6 15.86 -36.66 43.74
CA CYS A 6 16.15 -38.02 43.30
C CYS A 6 17.28 -38.01 42.25
N HIS A 7 18.37 -38.69 42.57
CA HIS A 7 19.42 -39.08 41.63
C HIS A 7 18.92 -40.18 40.69
N HIS A 8 19.10 -39.99 39.38
CA HIS A 8 19.20 -41.11 38.45
C HIS A 8 20.56 -41.08 37.76
N ASP A 9 21.39 -42.05 38.18
CA ASP A 9 22.50 -42.59 37.42
C ASP A 9 21.98 -43.22 36.12
N HIS A 10 22.57 -42.86 34.99
CA HIS A 10 22.66 -43.76 33.84
C HIS A 10 24.07 -43.73 33.27
N SER A 11 24.83 -44.75 33.66
CA SER A 11 26.04 -45.21 33.02
C SER A 11 25.70 -46.08 31.81
N GLY A 12 26.45 -45.86 30.72
CA GLY A 12 26.82 -46.89 29.74
C GLY A 12 25.80 -47.25 28.65
N MET A 13 26.12 -46.87 27.40
CA MET A 13 26.68 -47.82 26.43
C MET A 13 26.93 -47.12 25.09
N ALA A 14 28.19 -47.11 24.68
CA ALA A 14 28.60 -46.83 23.31
C ALA A 14 28.43 -48.10 22.47
N VAL A 15 27.69 -47.99 21.37
CA VAL A 15 27.78 -48.92 20.23
C VAL A 15 27.74 -48.07 18.98
N GLY A 16 28.83 -48.12 18.20
CA GLY A 16 28.91 -47.48 16.90
C GLY A 16 28.15 -48.29 15.84
N ALA A 17 27.56 -47.60 14.88
CA ALA A 17 27.22 -48.14 13.58
C ALA A 17 27.09 -46.99 12.56
N ASP A 18 28.10 -46.93 11.70
CA ASP A 18 28.07 -46.59 10.28
C ASP A 18 27.23 -45.42 9.75
N ALA A 19 27.99 -44.48 9.19
CA ALA A 19 27.57 -43.41 8.32
C ALA A 19 26.88 -43.94 7.05
N ILE A 20 25.61 -43.61 6.88
CA ILE A 20 24.97 -43.51 5.57
C ILE A 20 24.67 -42.03 5.35
N ARG A 21 25.49 -41.36 4.53
CA ARG A 21 25.21 -40.02 4.00
C ARG A 21 24.13 -40.15 2.93
N PRO A 22 22.94 -39.54 3.07
CA PRO A 22 22.05 -39.40 1.92
C PRO A 22 22.59 -38.29 1.01
N ASN A 23 22.88 -38.66 -0.24
CA ASN A 23 23.19 -37.75 -1.32
C ASN A 23 22.02 -36.76 -1.51
N SER A 24 22.22 -35.52 -1.05
CA SER A 24 21.31 -34.39 -1.25
C SER A 24 21.53 -33.73 -2.63
N HIS A 25 21.34 -34.52 -3.69
CA HIS A 25 21.16 -34.01 -5.05
C HIS A 25 19.82 -34.52 -5.60
N ALA A 26 18.73 -34.23 -4.88
CA ALA A 26 17.42 -34.21 -5.49
C ALA A 26 17.34 -32.98 -6.38
N ALA A 27 17.46 -33.18 -7.69
CA ALA A 27 17.12 -32.17 -8.68
C ALA A 27 15.71 -31.64 -8.35
N ARG A 28 15.61 -30.34 -8.05
CA ARG A 28 14.32 -29.64 -7.90
C ARG A 28 13.57 -29.79 -9.21
N ALA A 29 12.64 -30.75 -9.26
CA ALA A 29 11.59 -30.75 -10.25
C ALA A 29 10.88 -29.40 -10.13
N THR A 30 10.99 -28.57 -11.16
CA THR A 30 10.22 -27.34 -11.27
C THR A 30 8.75 -27.75 -11.34
N ASP A 31 7.99 -27.48 -10.28
CA ASP A 31 6.57 -27.78 -10.20
C ASP A 31 5.84 -27.13 -11.40
N PRO A 32 5.26 -27.91 -12.33
CA PRO A 32 4.57 -27.38 -13.50
C PRO A 32 3.31 -26.56 -13.13
N ARG A 33 2.83 -26.61 -11.88
CA ARG A 33 1.76 -25.73 -11.40
C ARG A 33 2.19 -24.28 -11.25
N ARG A 34 3.49 -24.01 -11.25
CA ARG A 34 4.06 -22.67 -11.05
C ARG A 34 3.87 -21.72 -12.23
N SER A 35 3.69 -22.22 -13.46
CA SER A 35 3.44 -21.36 -14.62
C SER A 35 1.95 -21.01 -14.81
N ILE A 36 1.03 -21.87 -14.37
CA ILE A 36 -0.40 -21.69 -14.64
C ILE A 36 -1.03 -20.64 -13.72
N LEU A 37 -0.60 -20.53 -12.46
CA LEU A 37 -1.16 -19.54 -11.52
C LEU A 37 -0.62 -18.12 -11.72
N GLY A 38 0.58 -17.98 -12.31
CA GLY A 38 1.23 -16.68 -12.52
C GLY A 38 0.61 -15.84 -13.65
N ASP A 39 -0.04 -16.49 -14.61
CA ASP A 39 -0.61 -15.81 -15.77
C ASP A 39 -2.08 -15.38 -15.57
N VAL A 40 -2.78 -15.94 -14.56
CA VAL A 40 -4.23 -15.71 -14.39
C VAL A 40 -4.53 -14.38 -13.67
N TYR A 41 -3.59 -13.84 -12.90
CA TYR A 41 -3.81 -12.61 -12.12
C TYR A 41 -2.74 -11.56 -12.43
N HIS A 42 -3.13 -10.50 -13.13
CA HIS A 42 -2.27 -9.37 -13.50
C HIS A 42 -2.01 -8.41 -12.31
N LEU A 43 -1.72 -8.96 -11.13
CA LEU A 43 -1.18 -8.15 -10.05
C LEU A 43 0.27 -7.80 -10.40
N PRO A 44 0.67 -6.53 -10.27
CA PRO A 44 2.07 -6.16 -10.41
C PRO A 44 2.92 -6.96 -9.42
N LEU A 45 4.09 -7.40 -9.87
CA LEU A 45 5.01 -8.13 -9.02
C LEU A 45 5.45 -7.24 -7.87
N ALA A 46 5.09 -7.61 -6.65
CA ALA A 46 5.31 -6.76 -5.48
C ALA A 46 6.79 -6.44 -5.20
N ASN A 47 7.74 -7.21 -5.76
CA ASN A 47 9.19 -6.95 -5.67
C ASN A 47 9.72 -5.96 -6.73
N ARG A 48 8.88 -5.50 -7.65
CA ARG A 48 9.22 -4.52 -8.70
C ARG A 48 8.54 -3.17 -8.50
N GLN A 49 7.78 -3.02 -7.41
CA GLN A 49 7.09 -1.79 -7.10
C GLN A 49 7.94 -0.91 -6.18
N SER A 50 8.07 0.35 -6.55
CA SER A 50 8.47 1.46 -5.68
C SER A 50 7.27 2.40 -5.55
N TRP A 51 6.97 2.77 -4.30
CA TRP A 51 5.78 3.52 -3.91
C TRP A 51 6.15 4.93 -3.46
N ALA A 52 5.33 5.91 -3.85
CA ALA A 52 5.26 7.20 -3.19
C ALA A 52 4.09 7.16 -2.19
N HIS A 53 4.42 7.14 -0.89
CA HIS A 53 3.44 7.05 0.19
C HIS A 53 2.85 8.40 0.56
N SER A 54 1.59 8.38 1.00
CA SER A 54 0.86 9.56 1.45
C SER A 54 0.92 10.71 0.44
N ALA A 55 0.74 10.41 -0.85
CA ALA A 55 0.67 11.39 -1.92
C ALA A 55 -0.67 12.17 -1.87
N CYS A 56 -0.89 12.87 -0.75
CA CYS A 56 -2.17 13.48 -0.38
C CYS A 56 -2.25 14.98 -0.71
N SER A 57 -1.21 15.56 -1.31
CA SER A 57 -1.21 16.96 -1.76
C SER A 57 -0.91 17.07 -3.25
N ARG A 58 -1.30 18.19 -3.88
CA ARG A 58 -0.98 18.42 -5.31
C ARG A 58 0.53 18.37 -5.55
N GLU A 59 1.30 18.92 -4.62
CA GLU A 59 2.76 18.94 -4.70
C GLU A 59 3.33 17.52 -4.64
N ASP A 60 2.87 16.69 -3.69
CA ASP A 60 3.36 15.32 -3.53
C ASP A 60 3.01 14.45 -4.75
N VAL A 61 1.80 14.58 -5.28
CA VAL A 61 1.39 13.88 -6.52
C VAL A 61 2.24 14.33 -7.70
N THR A 62 2.44 15.63 -7.88
CA THR A 62 3.25 16.16 -9.00
C THR A 62 4.70 15.67 -8.92
N ARG A 63 5.28 15.69 -7.72
CA ARG A 63 6.63 15.16 -7.46
C ARG A 63 6.70 13.66 -7.76
N ALA A 64 5.75 12.88 -7.24
CA ALA A 64 5.70 11.44 -7.46
C ALA A 64 5.49 11.06 -8.93
N LEU A 65 4.66 11.81 -9.68
CA LEU A 65 4.45 11.59 -11.11
C LEU A 65 5.71 11.89 -11.93
N SER A 66 6.53 12.82 -11.49
CA SER A 66 7.78 13.24 -12.16
C SER A 66 8.97 12.32 -11.87
N ASP A 67 8.92 11.50 -10.83
CA ASP A 67 10.00 10.59 -10.44
C ASP A 67 9.91 9.24 -11.20
N ASP A 68 10.94 8.93 -12.01
CA ASP A 68 11.00 7.69 -12.79
C ASP A 68 11.23 6.42 -11.93
N ALA A 69 11.77 6.58 -10.73
CA ALA A 69 11.96 5.47 -9.80
C ALA A 69 10.63 5.04 -9.18
N VAL A 70 9.67 5.95 -9.03
CA VAL A 70 8.35 5.68 -8.47
C VAL A 70 7.47 4.99 -9.50
N THR A 71 6.96 3.80 -9.16
CA THR A 71 6.09 2.99 -10.04
C THR A 71 4.63 2.98 -9.59
N ALA A 72 4.35 3.42 -8.36
CA ALA A 72 3.02 3.40 -7.77
C ALA A 72 2.84 4.54 -6.78
N LEU A 73 1.61 5.04 -6.66
CA LEU A 73 1.24 6.08 -5.69
C LEU A 73 0.25 5.49 -4.69
N GLU A 74 0.44 5.80 -3.42
CA GLU A 74 -0.52 5.55 -2.37
C GLU A 74 -0.98 6.88 -1.77
N ALA A 75 -2.28 7.03 -1.55
CA ALA A 75 -2.82 8.20 -0.91
C ALA A 75 -4.03 7.86 -0.04
N ASP A 76 -4.08 8.51 1.12
CA ASP A 76 -5.14 8.36 2.11
C ASP A 76 -6.41 9.08 1.67
N VAL A 77 -7.56 8.41 1.81
CA VAL A 77 -8.86 8.93 1.39
C VAL A 77 -9.80 9.02 2.59
N LEU A 78 -10.33 10.22 2.85
CA LEU A 78 -11.32 10.48 3.90
C LEU A 78 -12.30 11.57 3.48
N MET A 79 -13.38 11.73 4.25
CA MET A 79 -14.31 12.85 4.07
C MET A 79 -13.75 14.11 4.74
N GLY A 80 -13.72 15.22 4.02
CA GLY A 80 -13.20 16.48 4.51
C GLY A 80 -13.56 17.65 3.60
N ARG A 81 -12.79 18.74 3.67
CA ARG A 81 -13.00 19.94 2.84
C ARG A 81 -11.77 20.28 2.02
N VAL A 82 -11.96 20.67 0.77
CA VAL A 82 -10.88 21.20 -0.07
C VAL A 82 -10.61 22.66 0.28
N VAL A 83 -9.36 22.98 0.59
CA VAL A 83 -8.88 24.34 0.88
C VAL A 83 -8.11 24.87 -0.33
N GLY A 84 -8.32 26.15 -0.67
CA GLY A 84 -7.57 26.79 -1.76
C GLY A 84 -8.18 26.63 -3.15
N SER A 85 -9.39 26.07 -3.28
CA SER A 85 -10.21 26.24 -4.49
C SER A 85 -10.81 27.65 -4.53
N SER A 86 -9.96 28.67 -4.40
CA SER A 86 -10.38 30.02 -4.75
C SER A 86 -10.52 30.02 -6.26
N VAL A 87 -11.76 30.03 -6.74
CA VAL A 87 -12.09 30.20 -8.16
C VAL A 87 -11.34 31.43 -8.66
N GLU A 88 -10.19 31.22 -9.32
CA GLU A 88 -9.31 32.28 -9.86
C GLU A 88 -10.00 33.10 -10.99
N GLY A 89 -11.30 32.94 -11.19
CA GLY A 89 -12.08 33.61 -12.24
C GLY A 89 -12.65 34.97 -11.84
N GLY A 90 -12.58 35.38 -10.57
CA GLY A 90 -13.10 36.66 -10.12
C GLY A 90 -12.02 37.74 -10.01
N GLY A 91 -11.67 38.40 -11.12
CA GLY A 91 -10.80 39.58 -11.12
C GLY A 91 -11.42 40.83 -10.46
N GLY A 92 -12.22 40.65 -9.42
CA GLY A 92 -12.80 41.72 -8.61
C GLY A 92 -11.81 42.24 -7.57
N ASP A 93 -11.87 43.54 -7.30
CA ASP A 93 -11.03 44.21 -6.31
C ASP A 93 -11.10 43.50 -4.95
N PRO A 94 -9.96 43.07 -4.36
CA PRO A 94 -9.91 42.42 -3.04
C PRO A 94 -10.57 43.21 -1.91
N ARG A 95 -10.84 44.51 -2.12
CA ARG A 95 -11.42 45.39 -1.10
C ARG A 95 -12.95 45.44 -1.06
N GLU A 96 -13.67 44.95 -2.07
CA GLU A 96 -15.13 45.07 -2.09
C GLU A 96 -15.90 43.87 -1.47
N ASN A 97 -15.25 42.73 -1.21
CA ASN A 97 -15.95 41.50 -0.79
C ASN A 97 -15.61 40.97 0.61
N ALA A 98 -15.06 41.80 1.50
CA ALA A 98 -14.63 41.39 2.85
C ALA A 98 -15.79 41.09 3.84
N THR A 99 -17.05 41.03 3.40
CA THR A 99 -18.22 40.89 4.28
C THR A 99 -19.17 39.75 3.93
N ALA A 100 -18.93 38.99 2.87
CA ALA A 100 -19.68 37.76 2.65
C ALA A 100 -19.12 36.66 3.58
N PRO A 101 -19.94 36.01 4.42
CA PRO A 101 -19.49 34.83 5.15
C PRO A 101 -18.96 33.81 4.13
N GLU A 102 -17.75 33.29 4.34
CA GLU A 102 -17.22 32.21 3.52
C GLU A 102 -18.28 31.10 3.46
N GLU A 103 -18.89 30.88 2.30
CA GLU A 103 -19.71 29.71 2.07
C GLU A 103 -18.81 28.51 2.28
N PHE A 104 -19.02 27.81 3.40
CA PHE A 104 -18.26 26.62 3.72
C PHE A 104 -18.53 25.58 2.64
N SER A 105 -17.48 25.17 1.91
CA SER A 105 -17.57 24.07 0.96
C SER A 105 -18.16 22.83 1.64
N GLU A 106 -19.07 22.14 0.96
CA GLU A 106 -19.64 20.89 1.42
C GLU A 106 -18.54 19.85 1.63
N ALA A 107 -18.75 18.92 2.57
CA ALA A 107 -17.78 17.88 2.81
C ALA A 107 -17.75 16.90 1.62
N GLU A 108 -16.58 16.65 1.08
CA GLU A 108 -16.34 15.74 -0.05
C GLU A 108 -15.21 14.75 0.27
N ALA A 109 -15.01 13.74 -0.59
CA ALA A 109 -13.87 12.85 -0.45
C ALA A 109 -12.60 13.57 -0.89
N ILE A 110 -11.63 13.65 0.02
CA ILE A 110 -10.36 14.35 -0.18
C ILE A 110 -9.18 13.40 0.03
N MET A 111 -8.03 13.77 -0.53
CA MET A 111 -6.77 13.11 -0.24
C MET A 111 -6.19 13.72 1.05
N ALA A 112 -6.23 13.00 2.18
CA ALA A 112 -5.75 13.50 3.46
C ALA A 112 -5.48 12.36 4.45
N HIS A 113 -4.40 12.50 5.23
CA HIS A 113 -4.07 11.57 6.30
C HIS A 113 -4.69 12.05 7.63
N PRO A 114 -5.39 11.18 8.41
CA PRO A 114 -5.91 11.54 9.72
C PRO A 114 -4.83 12.11 10.68
N PRO A 115 -5.16 13.06 11.56
CA PRO A 115 -6.49 13.58 11.86
C PRO A 115 -6.92 14.75 10.95
N ALA A 116 -6.22 15.00 9.84
CA ALA A 116 -6.59 16.09 8.95
C ALA A 116 -8.02 15.89 8.40
N SER A 117 -8.81 16.95 8.41
CA SER A 117 -10.17 17.00 7.83
C SER A 117 -10.26 18.00 6.67
N THR A 118 -9.11 18.52 6.25
CA THR A 118 -8.95 19.47 5.15
C THR A 118 -7.74 19.08 4.32
N GLY A 119 -7.79 19.30 3.00
CA GLY A 119 -6.69 19.05 2.07
C GLY A 119 -6.76 20.01 0.88
N ASP A 120 -5.71 20.11 0.08
CA ASP A 120 -5.68 20.92 -1.15
C ASP A 120 -6.13 20.14 -2.40
N LEU A 121 -6.49 18.87 -2.21
CA LEU A 121 -6.73 17.91 -3.27
C LEU A 121 -7.97 17.04 -2.99
N SER A 122 -9.01 17.16 -3.83
CA SER A 122 -10.13 16.22 -3.83
C SER A 122 -9.72 14.87 -4.44
N VAL A 123 -10.49 13.81 -4.18
CA VAL A 123 -10.28 12.51 -4.84
C VAL A 123 -10.43 12.65 -6.36
N ARG A 124 -11.43 13.42 -6.82
CA ARG A 124 -11.65 13.66 -8.26
C ARG A 124 -10.41 14.30 -8.89
N ASP A 125 -9.90 15.39 -8.31
CA ASP A 125 -8.74 16.11 -8.85
C ASP A 125 -7.48 15.24 -8.82
N PHE A 126 -7.29 14.44 -7.76
CA PHE A 126 -6.21 13.44 -7.71
C PHE A 126 -6.31 12.46 -8.87
N LEU A 127 -7.49 11.90 -9.10
CA LEU A 127 -7.75 10.92 -10.16
C LEU A 127 -7.56 11.54 -11.56
N GLU A 128 -7.96 12.80 -11.75
CA GLU A 128 -7.69 13.56 -12.96
C GLU A 128 -6.18 13.75 -13.18
N MET A 129 -5.43 14.17 -12.16
CA MET A 129 -3.97 14.36 -12.25
C MET A 129 -3.22 13.08 -12.65
N VAL A 130 -3.59 11.94 -12.08
CA VAL A 130 -2.92 10.65 -12.35
C VAL A 130 -3.40 9.98 -13.64
N SER A 131 -4.55 10.39 -14.18
CA SER A 131 -5.12 9.84 -15.43
C SER A 131 -4.82 10.71 -16.65
N TYR A 132 -4.76 12.03 -16.45
CA TYR A 132 -4.54 13.05 -17.46
C TYR A 132 -3.47 14.02 -16.95
N PRO A 133 -2.20 13.60 -16.89
CA PRO A 133 -1.13 14.46 -16.38
C PRO A 133 -1.11 15.77 -17.17
N VAL A 134 -1.33 16.87 -16.45
CA VAL A 134 -1.44 18.22 -17.01
C VAL A 134 -0.18 18.54 -17.81
N HIS A 135 -0.36 19.15 -18.98
CA HIS A 135 0.73 19.69 -19.76
C HIS A 135 1.46 20.76 -18.94
N VAL A 136 2.61 20.40 -18.38
CA VAL A 136 3.57 21.39 -17.89
C VAL A 136 4.18 22.02 -19.14
N ASP A 137 3.80 23.26 -19.43
CA ASP A 137 4.45 24.08 -20.44
C ASP A 137 5.90 24.32 -19.97
N ASP A 138 6.84 23.51 -20.47
CA ASP A 138 8.25 23.59 -20.09
C ASP A 138 8.98 24.70 -20.85
N GLY A 139 8.27 25.47 -21.69
CA GLY A 139 8.84 26.53 -22.51
C GLY A 139 9.85 26.02 -23.53
N SER A 140 9.91 24.71 -23.80
CA SER A 140 10.81 24.15 -24.79
C SER A 140 10.27 24.39 -26.21
N ASP A 141 11.14 24.88 -27.10
CA ASP A 141 10.81 25.12 -28.51
C ASP A 141 10.51 23.83 -29.32
N ASN A 142 10.48 22.65 -28.66
CA ASN A 142 10.19 21.37 -29.29
C ASN A 142 9.21 20.49 -28.47
N PRO A 143 7.93 20.91 -28.39
CA PRO A 143 6.91 20.33 -27.50
C PRO A 143 6.40 18.93 -27.91
N GLU A 144 6.82 18.36 -29.04
CA GLU A 144 6.34 17.02 -29.43
C GLU A 144 7.12 15.87 -28.79
N GLN A 145 8.41 16.06 -28.42
CA GLN A 145 9.24 14.93 -27.97
C GLN A 145 9.29 14.73 -26.44
N SER A 146 9.40 15.79 -25.63
CA SER A 146 9.51 15.65 -24.16
C SER A 146 8.19 15.22 -23.50
N HIS A 147 7.07 15.78 -23.96
CA HIS A 147 5.75 15.62 -23.35
C HIS A 147 5.21 14.19 -23.46
N SER A 148 5.53 13.50 -24.56
CA SER A 148 5.10 12.12 -24.76
C SER A 148 5.70 11.16 -23.73
N ALA A 149 6.90 11.43 -23.21
CA ALA A 149 7.59 10.52 -22.29
C ALA A 149 7.01 10.59 -20.88
N VAL A 150 6.87 11.80 -20.32
CA VAL A 150 6.31 12.02 -18.97
C VAL A 150 4.86 11.55 -18.91
N GLN A 151 4.04 11.90 -19.90
CA GLN A 151 2.65 11.46 -19.96
C GLN A 151 2.52 9.93 -20.04
N ARG A 152 3.32 9.27 -20.89
CA ARG A 152 3.35 7.80 -20.97
C ARG A 152 3.80 7.15 -19.65
N ARG A 153 4.62 7.81 -18.84
CA ARG A 153 5.09 7.30 -17.55
C ARG A 153 4.02 7.42 -16.47
N ALA A 154 3.39 8.58 -16.33
CA ALA A 154 2.30 8.79 -15.39
C ALA A 154 1.13 7.81 -15.64
N LEU A 155 0.82 7.53 -16.91
CA LEU A 155 -0.20 6.55 -17.29
C LEU A 155 0.13 5.10 -16.88
N ARG A 156 1.39 4.80 -16.56
CA ARG A 156 1.84 3.45 -16.16
C ARG A 156 1.91 3.25 -14.65
N LYS A 157 1.77 4.32 -13.85
CA LYS A 157 1.90 4.20 -12.39
C LYS A 157 0.64 3.56 -11.81
N HIS A 158 0.81 2.56 -10.95
CA HIS A 158 -0.28 1.98 -10.19
C HIS A 158 -0.78 2.98 -9.13
N ILE A 159 -2.04 2.86 -8.71
CA ILE A 159 -2.66 3.77 -7.75
C ILE A 159 -3.23 2.93 -6.61
N LYS A 160 -3.03 3.36 -5.36
CA LYS A 160 -3.65 2.77 -4.18
C LYS A 160 -4.40 3.86 -3.42
N LEU A 161 -5.72 3.68 -3.32
CA LEU A 161 -6.60 4.54 -2.53
C LEU A 161 -6.76 3.89 -1.16
N ASP A 162 -6.17 4.49 -0.14
CA ASP A 162 -6.17 3.99 1.24
C ASP A 162 -7.29 4.65 2.05
N PHE A 163 -8.46 4.01 2.06
CA PHE A 163 -9.65 4.53 2.71
C PHE A 163 -9.48 4.53 4.23
N LYS A 164 -9.77 5.68 4.84
CA LYS A 164 -9.77 5.86 6.30
C LYS A 164 -11.18 5.99 6.88
N THR A 165 -12.20 6.23 6.04
CA THR A 165 -13.60 6.30 6.47
C THR A 165 -14.55 5.69 5.44
N ILE A 166 -15.63 5.05 5.90
CA ILE A 166 -16.58 4.35 5.02
C ILE A 166 -17.30 5.32 4.08
N HIS A 167 -17.59 6.53 4.57
CA HIS A 167 -18.31 7.55 3.82
C HIS A 167 -17.55 8.09 2.61
N ALA A 168 -16.22 7.93 2.57
CA ALA A 168 -15.40 8.38 1.45
C ALA A 168 -15.34 7.35 0.29
N VAL A 169 -15.74 6.10 0.54
CA VAL A 169 -15.65 5.02 -0.45
C VAL A 169 -16.56 5.30 -1.66
N LYS A 170 -17.85 5.54 -1.43
CA LYS A 170 -18.79 5.76 -2.54
C LYS A 170 -18.43 6.99 -3.39
N PRO A 171 -18.17 8.20 -2.83
CA PRO A 171 -17.78 9.35 -3.66
C PRO A 171 -16.50 9.12 -4.47
N ALA A 172 -15.53 8.38 -3.93
CA ALA A 172 -14.32 8.02 -4.67
C ALA A 172 -14.63 7.10 -5.86
N LEU A 173 -15.51 6.11 -5.66
CA LEU A 173 -15.95 5.20 -6.73
C LEU A 173 -16.81 5.91 -7.79
N ASP A 174 -17.66 6.86 -7.37
CA ASP A 174 -18.42 7.71 -8.29
C ASP A 174 -17.45 8.50 -9.21
N ALA A 175 -16.37 9.07 -8.64
CA ALA A 175 -15.35 9.77 -9.42
C ALA A 175 -14.57 8.85 -10.39
N ILE A 176 -14.28 7.61 -9.97
CA ILE A 176 -13.65 6.60 -10.83
C ILE A 176 -14.54 6.26 -12.03
N GLU A 177 -15.85 6.11 -11.80
CA GLU A 177 -16.85 5.85 -12.84
C GLU A 177 -16.92 7.01 -13.84
N GLU A 178 -17.07 8.23 -13.32
CA GLU A 178 -17.21 9.45 -14.11
C GLU A 178 -15.99 9.68 -15.03
N LEU A 179 -14.79 9.44 -14.50
CA LEU A 179 -13.53 9.61 -15.24
C LEU A 179 -13.19 8.42 -16.16
N GLY A 180 -13.93 7.30 -16.05
CA GLY A 180 -13.75 6.11 -16.89
C GLY A 180 -12.40 5.40 -16.69
N ILE A 181 -11.77 5.53 -15.52
CA ILE A 181 -10.38 5.07 -15.26
C ILE A 181 -10.23 3.55 -15.45
N LEU A 182 -11.27 2.78 -15.11
CA LEU A 182 -11.28 1.33 -15.21
C LEU A 182 -11.71 0.79 -16.59
N MET A 183 -12.13 1.67 -17.53
CA MET A 183 -12.67 1.24 -18.83
C MET A 183 -11.61 1.13 -19.95
N GLY A 184 -10.32 1.28 -19.64
CA GLY A 184 -9.20 1.48 -20.58
C GLY A 184 -8.89 0.37 -21.60
N GLY A 185 -9.69 -0.69 -21.69
CA GLY A 185 -9.56 -1.74 -22.72
C GLY A 185 -10.56 -1.65 -23.87
N ARG A 186 -11.61 -0.83 -23.74
CA ARG A 186 -12.60 -0.68 -24.82
C ARG A 186 -12.06 0.37 -25.78
N GLY A 187 -11.88 0.00 -27.05
CA GLY A 187 -11.67 0.93 -28.16
C GLY A 187 -12.85 1.89 -28.41
N GLY A 188 -13.60 2.24 -27.37
CA GLY A 188 -14.54 3.34 -27.38
C GLY A 188 -13.74 4.61 -27.54
N HIS A 189 -13.99 5.32 -28.64
CA HIS A 189 -13.62 6.70 -28.82
C HIS A 189 -13.77 7.43 -27.49
N HIS A 190 -12.65 7.78 -26.85
CA HIS A 190 -12.67 8.86 -25.88
C HIS A 190 -13.42 9.97 -26.58
N LYS A 191 -14.65 10.29 -26.13
CA LYS A 191 -15.26 11.56 -26.45
C LYS A 191 -14.27 12.54 -25.88
N GLY A 192 -13.37 13.00 -26.73
CA GLY A 192 -12.43 14.05 -26.44
C GLY A 192 -13.27 15.27 -26.17
N ILE A 193 -13.74 15.38 -24.93
CA ILE A 193 -13.90 16.67 -24.30
C ILE A 193 -12.46 17.12 -24.08
N TYR A 194 -11.81 17.54 -25.17
CA TYR A 194 -10.77 18.54 -25.10
C TYR A 194 -11.48 19.73 -24.45
N VAL A 195 -11.44 19.80 -23.13
CA VAL A 195 -11.57 21.09 -22.45
C VAL A 195 -10.31 21.83 -22.88
N SER A 196 -10.39 22.51 -24.04
CA SER A 196 -9.39 23.50 -24.40
C SER A 196 -9.53 24.61 -23.36
N ALA A 197 -8.81 24.49 -22.26
CA ALA A 197 -8.44 25.63 -21.46
C ALA A 197 -7.46 26.47 -22.31
N GLN A 198 -7.97 27.13 -23.36
CA GLN A 198 -7.32 28.31 -23.91
C GLN A 198 -7.51 29.43 -22.88
N ARG A 199 -6.73 29.36 -21.80
CA ARG A 199 -6.40 30.53 -20.99
C ARG A 199 -5.56 31.44 -21.89
N SER A 200 -6.22 32.43 -22.49
CA SER A 200 -5.55 33.54 -23.18
C SER A 200 -4.71 34.32 -22.18
N THR A 201 -3.42 34.00 -22.06
CA THR A 201 -2.47 34.85 -21.36
C THR A 201 -1.99 35.94 -22.32
N HIS A 202 -2.52 37.15 -22.13
CA HIS A 202 -1.90 38.36 -22.67
C HIS A 202 -0.55 38.56 -21.97
N SER A 203 0.52 38.16 -22.64
CA SER A 203 1.90 38.43 -22.22
C SER A 203 2.22 39.92 -22.38
N LYS A 204 2.50 40.59 -21.24
CA LYS A 204 3.25 41.85 -21.21
C LYS A 204 4.66 41.56 -20.69
N ASN A 205 5.63 41.89 -21.53
CA ASN A 205 7.06 41.92 -21.28
C ASN A 205 7.44 42.37 -19.87
N ARG A 206 8.34 41.63 -19.22
CA ARG A 206 9.26 42.23 -18.25
C ARG A 206 10.60 41.51 -18.18
N GLU A 207 11.61 42.35 -18.01
CA GLU A 207 13.03 42.12 -18.26
C GLU A 207 13.73 41.25 -17.21
N SER A 208 14.77 40.60 -17.71
CA SER A 208 15.80 39.80 -17.05
C SER A 208 16.58 40.54 -15.95
N SER A 209 16.88 39.85 -14.85
CA SER A 209 18.14 40.05 -14.13
C SER A 209 18.70 38.73 -13.60
N ASN A 210 19.91 38.42 -14.08
CA ASN A 210 20.75 37.28 -13.70
C ASN A 210 21.37 37.49 -12.31
N ALA A 211 21.39 36.46 -11.48
CA ALA A 211 22.26 36.40 -10.30
C ALA A 211 22.78 34.98 -10.02
N HIS A 212 24.05 34.80 -10.39
CA HIS A 212 25.12 34.01 -9.76
C HIS A 212 24.79 32.72 -8.97
N VAL A 213 25.19 31.60 -9.60
CA VAL A 213 25.39 30.26 -9.02
C VAL A 213 26.62 30.25 -8.10
N ARG A 214 26.48 29.79 -6.86
CA ARG A 214 27.59 29.27 -6.04
C ARG A 214 27.37 27.77 -5.79
N LYS A 215 28.35 27.01 -6.27
CA LYS A 215 28.56 25.57 -6.14
C LYS A 215 28.98 25.27 -4.70
N LEU A 216 28.29 24.37 -4.01
CA LEU A 216 28.74 23.80 -2.74
C LEU A 216 28.59 22.28 -2.76
N GLU A 217 29.51 21.66 -2.05
CA GLU A 217 30.06 20.31 -2.19
C GLU A 217 29.12 19.19 -1.73
N GLU A 218 29.27 18.02 -2.38
CA GLU A 218 28.64 16.76 -1.98
C GLU A 218 29.27 16.16 -0.71
N PRO A 219 28.52 15.32 0.01
CA PRO A 219 29.14 14.22 0.74
C PRO A 219 28.56 12.83 0.40
N PHE A 220 29.48 11.93 0.09
CA PHE A 220 29.52 10.51 0.46
C PHE A 220 28.29 9.65 0.20
N SER A 221 28.30 8.92 -0.92
CA SER A 221 27.46 7.73 -1.14
C SER A 221 28.23 6.46 -0.75
N ILE A 222 27.77 5.76 0.29
CA ILE A 222 28.27 4.43 0.66
C ILE A 222 27.51 3.39 -0.17
N GLY A 223 28.22 2.75 -1.10
CA GLY A 223 27.66 1.76 -2.01
C GLY A 223 27.17 0.49 -1.29
N ALA A 224 25.85 0.30 -1.29
CA ALA A 224 25.26 -1.02 -1.12
C ALA A 224 25.33 -1.76 -2.47
N LYS A 225 26.10 -2.86 -2.51
CA LYS A 225 26.14 -3.76 -3.67
C LYS A 225 24.76 -4.41 -3.81
N SER A 226 23.99 -4.00 -4.83
CA SER A 226 22.85 -4.78 -5.29
C SER A 226 23.37 -6.02 -6.02
N GLU A 227 23.03 -7.21 -5.54
CA GLU A 227 23.22 -8.44 -6.32
C GLU A 227 22.31 -8.36 -7.55
N SER A 228 22.91 -8.10 -8.71
CA SER A 228 22.21 -8.10 -10.00
C SER A 228 21.87 -9.54 -10.39
N PHE A 229 20.61 -9.93 -10.26
CA PHE A 229 20.08 -11.06 -10.99
C PHE A 229 19.95 -10.67 -12.46
N SER A 230 20.64 -11.39 -13.34
CA SER A 230 20.52 -11.24 -14.79
C SER A 230 19.17 -11.79 -15.25
N ASP A 231 18.15 -10.92 -15.30
CA ASP A 231 16.85 -11.22 -15.89
C ASP A 231 16.99 -11.33 -17.42
N GLN A 232 16.90 -12.56 -17.93
CA GLN A 232 16.65 -12.82 -19.35
C GLN A 232 15.21 -12.37 -19.65
N SER A 233 15.03 -11.14 -20.11
CA SER A 233 13.74 -10.56 -20.46
C SER A 233 13.31 -11.03 -21.84
N ASN A 234 12.47 -12.06 -21.88
CA ASN A 234 11.61 -12.30 -23.02
C ASN A 234 10.58 -11.15 -23.05
N SER A 235 10.68 -10.24 -24.01
CA SER A 235 9.85 -9.03 -24.09
C SER A 235 8.43 -9.39 -24.55
N GLN A 236 7.64 -9.98 -23.66
CA GLN A 236 6.20 -10.00 -23.82
C GLN A 236 5.72 -8.54 -23.74
N LYS A 237 5.23 -8.01 -24.87
CA LYS A 237 4.51 -6.73 -24.98
C LYS A 237 3.15 -6.80 -24.28
N ASN A 238 3.12 -7.29 -23.04
CA ASN A 238 1.97 -7.08 -22.18
C ASN A 238 2.04 -5.60 -21.82
N GLY A 239 1.22 -4.78 -22.48
CA GLY A 239 1.05 -3.39 -22.10
C GLY A 239 0.59 -3.39 -20.66
N GLY A 240 1.52 -3.17 -19.73
CA GLY A 240 1.28 -3.25 -18.30
C GLY A 240 0.16 -2.29 -17.95
N GLY A 241 -1.04 -2.84 -17.75
CA GLY A 241 -2.20 -2.06 -17.37
C GLY A 241 -1.95 -1.41 -16.01
N LYS A 242 -2.45 -0.19 -15.86
CA LYS A 242 -2.54 0.46 -14.56
C LYS A 242 -3.47 -0.38 -13.67
N THR A 243 -3.06 -0.60 -12.43
CA THR A 243 -3.90 -1.26 -11.42
C THR A 243 -4.31 -0.22 -10.39
N LEU A 244 -5.60 -0.17 -10.09
CA LEU A 244 -6.17 0.57 -8.98
C LEU A 244 -6.37 -0.35 -7.77
N PHE A 245 -5.61 -0.14 -6.70
CA PHE A 245 -5.77 -0.84 -5.44
C PHE A 245 -6.77 -0.11 -4.57
N LEU A 246 -7.83 -0.80 -4.16
CA LEU A 246 -8.79 -0.33 -3.16
C LEU A 246 -8.32 -0.85 -1.81
N ASN A 247 -7.75 0.03 -0.99
CA ASN A 247 -7.09 -0.35 0.26
C ASN A 247 -7.87 0.08 1.50
N ALA A 248 -7.90 -0.79 2.49
CA ALA A 248 -8.44 -0.46 3.81
C ALA A 248 -7.94 -1.44 4.89
N ASP A 249 -7.72 -0.91 6.10
CA ASP A 249 -7.52 -1.72 7.31
C ASP A 249 -8.89 -2.05 7.92
N ILE A 250 -9.38 -3.26 7.64
CA ILE A 250 -10.80 -3.61 7.85
C ILE A 250 -11.04 -4.63 8.97
N LEU A 251 -9.99 -5.26 9.46
CA LEU A 251 -10.05 -6.20 10.58
C LEU A 251 -9.12 -5.76 11.70
N GLU A 252 -9.45 -6.14 12.93
CA GLU A 252 -8.55 -5.95 14.06
C GLU A 252 -7.42 -6.97 14.00
N GLY A 253 -6.21 -6.53 14.36
CA GLY A 253 -5.03 -7.37 14.41
C GLY A 253 -4.36 -7.34 15.78
N PRO A 254 -3.10 -7.80 15.85
CA PRO A 254 -2.33 -7.81 17.09
C PRO A 254 -2.31 -6.44 17.80
N GLY A 255 -2.63 -6.48 19.10
CA GLY A 255 -2.66 -5.31 19.99
C GLY A 255 -3.91 -4.43 19.90
N THR A 256 -4.85 -4.70 19.00
CA THR A 256 -6.15 -4.00 18.91
C THR A 256 -7.35 -4.89 19.21
N ARG A 257 -7.18 -6.23 19.22
CA ARG A 257 -8.22 -7.26 19.45
C ARG A 257 -9.15 -7.05 20.67
N TRP A 258 -8.68 -6.33 21.69
CA TRP A 258 -9.37 -6.20 22.98
C TRP A 258 -9.80 -4.76 23.28
N GLY A 259 -9.59 -3.83 22.35
CA GLY A 259 -10.01 -2.44 22.49
C GLY A 259 -11.48 -2.24 22.15
N PRO A 260 -12.09 -1.09 22.48
CA PRO A 260 -13.30 -0.67 21.79
C PRO A 260 -13.03 -0.70 20.28
N ARG A 261 -13.97 -1.23 19.49
CA ARG A 261 -13.85 -1.33 18.03
C ARG A 261 -13.44 0.03 17.48
N ASN A 262 -12.16 0.15 17.18
CA ASN A 262 -11.53 1.37 16.70
C ASN A 262 -11.32 1.31 15.19
N THR A 263 -11.88 0.28 14.54
CA THR A 263 -11.94 0.19 13.10
C THR A 263 -12.97 1.21 12.63
N TRP A 264 -12.49 2.27 12.00
CA TRP A 264 -13.32 3.27 11.32
C TRP A 264 -14.01 2.67 10.07
N LEU A 265 -13.66 1.42 9.73
CA LEU A 265 -14.14 0.65 8.60
C LEU A 265 -14.48 -0.77 9.06
N ASN A 266 -15.74 -1.16 8.90
CA ASN A 266 -16.15 -2.57 8.97
C ASN A 266 -15.86 -3.24 7.61
N GLY A 267 -15.31 -4.46 7.63
CA GLY A 267 -14.92 -5.17 6.42
C GLY A 267 -16.07 -5.54 5.50
N ASP A 268 -17.20 -6.00 6.04
CA ASP A 268 -18.40 -6.30 5.25
C ASP A 268 -18.93 -5.01 4.61
N ASP A 269 -19.11 -3.94 5.39
CA ASP A 269 -19.62 -2.66 4.88
C ASP A 269 -18.73 -2.09 3.76
N PHE A 270 -17.40 -2.17 3.93
CA PHE A 270 -16.44 -1.71 2.92
C PHE A 270 -16.56 -2.50 1.61
N LEU A 271 -16.60 -3.83 1.71
CA LEU A 271 -16.68 -4.71 0.54
C LEU A 271 -18.04 -4.63 -0.14
N ASP A 272 -19.14 -4.52 0.61
CA ASP A 272 -20.49 -4.34 0.07
C ASP A 272 -20.61 -3.04 -0.73
N VAL A 273 -20.09 -1.92 -0.20
CA VAL A 273 -20.10 -0.64 -0.92
C VAL A 273 -19.27 -0.75 -2.20
N CYS A 274 -18.08 -1.36 -2.15
CA CYS A 274 -17.24 -1.53 -3.33
C CYS A 274 -17.91 -2.44 -4.38
N LEU A 275 -18.28 -3.66 -4.01
CA LEU A 275 -18.81 -4.65 -4.93
C LEU A 275 -20.22 -4.30 -5.45
N GLY A 276 -20.99 -3.51 -4.70
CA GLY A 276 -22.27 -2.96 -5.15
C GLY A 276 -22.15 -1.87 -6.21
N HIS A 277 -20.99 -1.22 -6.31
CA HIS A 277 -20.78 -0.05 -7.15
C HIS A 277 -20.70 -0.40 -8.65
N PRO A 278 -21.43 0.29 -9.55
CA PRO A 278 -21.42 0.01 -10.99
C PRO A 278 -20.01 0.03 -11.62
N ALA A 279 -19.16 0.98 -11.22
CA ALA A 279 -17.75 1.05 -11.65
C ALA A 279 -16.94 -0.24 -11.46
N LEU A 280 -17.28 -1.04 -10.43
CA LEU A 280 -16.57 -2.28 -10.07
C LEU A 280 -17.37 -3.53 -10.42
N ARG A 281 -18.58 -3.39 -10.97
CA ARG A 281 -19.39 -4.55 -11.35
C ARG A 281 -18.62 -5.36 -12.39
N ARG A 282 -18.37 -6.62 -12.03
CA ARG A 282 -17.80 -7.62 -12.92
C ARG A 282 -18.66 -7.62 -14.18
N GLN A 283 -18.03 -7.39 -15.33
CA GLN A 283 -18.73 -7.64 -16.58
C GLN A 283 -19.03 -9.13 -16.62
N GLU A 284 -20.30 -9.48 -16.83
CA GLU A 284 -20.64 -10.87 -17.09
C GLU A 284 -19.79 -11.33 -18.28
N PRO A 285 -19.05 -12.44 -18.14
CA PRO A 285 -18.26 -12.98 -19.21
C PRO A 285 -19.18 -13.22 -20.41
N GLN A 286 -18.91 -12.52 -21.52
CA GLN A 286 -19.72 -12.66 -22.74
C GLN A 286 -19.59 -14.05 -23.39
N THR A 287 -18.73 -14.92 -22.85
CA THR A 287 -18.48 -16.26 -23.36
C THR A 287 -19.13 -17.31 -22.47
N THR A 288 -20.08 -18.06 -23.04
CA THR A 288 -20.79 -19.19 -22.43
C THR A 288 -19.92 -20.44 -22.26
N GLN A 289 -18.61 -20.29 -22.09
CA GLN A 289 -17.69 -21.41 -21.94
C GLN A 289 -17.43 -21.62 -20.45
N ASP A 290 -17.67 -22.83 -19.97
CA ASP A 290 -17.85 -23.23 -18.56
C ASP A 290 -16.69 -22.91 -17.59
N ASP A 291 -15.62 -22.26 -18.06
CA ASP A 291 -14.45 -21.86 -17.27
C ASP A 291 -14.32 -20.33 -17.19
N ALA A 292 -15.44 -19.61 -17.14
CA ALA A 292 -15.42 -18.15 -17.10
C ALA A 292 -14.93 -17.63 -15.73
N VAL A 293 -13.60 -17.55 -15.57
CA VAL A 293 -12.95 -16.84 -14.48
C VAL A 293 -13.24 -15.36 -14.67
N TYR A 294 -14.02 -14.79 -13.74
CA TYR A 294 -14.25 -13.35 -13.70
C TYR A 294 -12.93 -12.64 -13.42
N GLN A 295 -12.29 -12.11 -14.46
CA GLN A 295 -11.08 -11.34 -14.33
C GLN A 295 -11.46 -9.93 -13.83
N GLN A 296 -10.89 -9.53 -12.69
CA GLN A 296 -10.96 -8.14 -12.23
C GLN A 296 -10.00 -7.33 -13.09
N ASP A 297 -10.52 -6.71 -14.14
CA ASP A 297 -9.72 -5.87 -15.00
C ASP A 297 -9.52 -4.48 -14.37
N GLY A 298 -8.26 -4.10 -14.19
CA GLY A 298 -7.87 -2.73 -13.82
C GLY A 298 -7.93 -2.38 -12.32
N TYR A 299 -8.44 -3.26 -11.45
CA TYR A 299 -8.42 -3.03 -10.00
C TYR A 299 -8.11 -4.28 -9.19
N ALA A 300 -7.70 -4.09 -7.93
CA ALA A 300 -7.48 -5.15 -6.96
C ALA A 300 -7.83 -4.66 -5.55
N PHE A 301 -8.20 -5.58 -4.65
CA PHE A 301 -8.35 -5.25 -3.23
C PHE A 301 -7.02 -5.40 -2.49
N SER A 302 -6.68 -4.41 -1.68
CA SER A 302 -5.55 -4.45 -0.75
C SER A 302 -6.08 -4.38 0.68
N LEU A 303 -6.23 -5.51 1.36
CA LEU A 303 -6.94 -5.59 2.64
C LEU A 303 -5.94 -5.74 3.78
N GLY A 304 -6.14 -4.97 4.85
CA GLY A 304 -5.21 -4.91 5.97
C GLY A 304 -5.86 -5.15 7.33
N PHE A 305 -5.03 -5.08 8.35
CA PHE A 305 -5.41 -5.18 9.74
C PHE A 305 -5.04 -3.89 10.46
N VAL A 306 -5.95 -3.38 11.30
CA VAL A 306 -5.60 -2.34 12.26
C VAL A 306 -4.72 -2.98 13.34
N THR A 307 -3.43 -2.68 13.33
CA THR A 307 -2.46 -3.24 14.29
C THR A 307 -1.91 -2.18 15.25
N ASP A 308 -1.69 -2.56 16.51
CA ASP A 308 -0.86 -1.77 17.41
C ASP A 308 0.59 -2.21 17.22
N ASN A 309 1.41 -1.26 16.75
CA ASN A 309 2.84 -1.48 16.59
C ASN A 309 3.56 -1.70 17.91
N THR A 310 2.91 -1.76 19.06
CA THR A 310 3.51 -2.16 20.35
C THR A 310 3.06 -3.54 20.80
N ALA A 311 2.25 -4.25 20.02
CA ALA A 311 1.80 -5.59 20.33
C ALA A 311 2.99 -6.51 20.63
N VAL A 312 2.93 -7.29 21.71
CA VAL A 312 4.01 -8.25 22.02
C VAL A 312 3.94 -9.46 21.08
N GLU A 313 2.74 -9.83 20.67
CA GLU A 313 2.46 -10.98 19.82
C GLU A 313 2.49 -10.61 18.33
N GLY A 314 2.70 -11.64 17.50
CA GLY A 314 2.45 -11.56 16.06
C GLY A 314 0.98 -11.85 15.73
N PHE A 315 0.71 -12.01 14.44
CA PHE A 315 -0.58 -12.51 13.97
C PHE A 315 -0.83 -13.92 14.52
N SER A 316 -2.10 -14.23 14.82
CA SER A 316 -2.58 -15.56 15.20
C SER A 316 -3.30 -16.23 14.03
N ASP A 317 -3.54 -17.54 14.16
CA ASP A 317 -4.37 -18.28 13.20
C ASP A 317 -5.79 -17.71 13.11
N SER A 318 -6.34 -17.20 14.23
CA SER A 318 -7.66 -16.57 14.24
C SER A 318 -7.71 -15.26 13.45
N ASP A 319 -6.66 -14.43 13.51
CA ASP A 319 -6.61 -13.18 12.74
C ASP A 319 -6.67 -13.49 11.23
N VAL A 320 -5.88 -14.49 10.80
CA VAL A 320 -5.79 -14.87 9.40
C VAL A 320 -7.02 -15.64 8.93
N ALA A 321 -7.62 -16.48 9.78
CA ALA A 321 -8.87 -17.16 9.50
C ALA A 321 -10.01 -16.15 9.26
N ALA A 322 -10.13 -15.11 10.09
CA ALA A 322 -11.15 -14.07 9.90
C ALA A 322 -11.01 -13.34 8.55
N MET A 323 -9.78 -13.00 8.14
CA MET A 323 -9.53 -12.42 6.82
C MET A 323 -9.86 -13.41 5.69
N THR A 324 -9.53 -14.69 5.86
CA THR A 324 -9.82 -15.74 4.89
C THR A 324 -11.32 -15.94 4.70
N GLU A 325 -12.07 -15.99 5.80
CA GLU A 325 -13.53 -16.09 5.81
C GLU A 325 -14.17 -14.89 5.11
N LEU A 326 -13.70 -13.67 5.39
CA LEU A 326 -14.20 -12.46 4.76
C LEU A 326 -13.96 -12.44 3.24
N VAL A 327 -12.76 -12.82 2.81
CA VAL A 327 -12.38 -12.96 1.39
C VAL A 327 -13.25 -14.00 0.69
N ALA A 328 -13.50 -15.14 1.34
CA ALA A 328 -14.35 -16.21 0.82
C ALA A 328 -15.81 -15.78 0.73
N ALA A 329 -16.36 -15.13 1.77
CA ALA A 329 -17.74 -14.67 1.82
C ALA A 329 -18.08 -13.72 0.66
N HIS A 330 -17.13 -12.88 0.25
CA HIS A 330 -17.28 -11.93 -0.85
C HIS A 330 -16.76 -12.44 -2.19
N ASN A 331 -16.38 -13.71 -2.29
CA ASN A 331 -15.82 -14.34 -3.49
C ASN A 331 -14.68 -13.52 -4.12
N LEU A 332 -13.80 -12.97 -3.29
CA LEU A 332 -12.68 -12.16 -3.76
C LEU A 332 -11.55 -13.06 -4.29
N THR A 333 -10.90 -12.60 -5.34
CA THR A 333 -9.74 -13.25 -5.96
C THR A 333 -8.67 -12.19 -6.21
N GLY A 334 -7.38 -12.57 -6.26
CA GLY A 334 -6.32 -11.61 -6.53
C GLY A 334 -6.16 -10.56 -5.42
N VAL A 335 -6.44 -10.93 -4.17
CA VAL A 335 -6.35 -10.02 -3.02
C VAL A 335 -4.89 -9.82 -2.60
N VAL A 336 -4.48 -8.57 -2.35
CA VAL A 336 -3.23 -8.26 -1.67
C VAL A 336 -3.52 -8.07 -0.19
N LEU A 337 -2.86 -8.80 0.70
CA LEU A 337 -2.92 -8.55 2.13
C LEU A 337 -1.83 -7.59 2.56
N ALA A 338 -2.20 -6.39 3.00
CA ALA A 338 -1.30 -5.42 3.57
C ALA A 338 -1.06 -5.74 5.05
N VAL A 339 0.15 -6.20 5.39
CA VAL A 339 0.48 -6.62 6.76
C VAL A 339 1.67 -5.84 7.29
N ASN A 340 1.59 -5.39 8.54
CA ASN A 340 2.72 -4.72 9.17
C ASN A 340 3.90 -5.69 9.29
N ALA A 341 5.03 -5.35 8.67
CA ALA A 341 6.21 -6.20 8.57
C ALA A 341 6.83 -6.52 9.94
N GLN A 342 6.76 -5.59 10.90
CA GLN A 342 7.31 -5.84 12.24
C GLN A 342 6.48 -6.86 13.01
N ILE A 343 5.16 -6.83 12.84
CA ILE A 343 4.24 -7.79 13.46
C ILE A 343 4.34 -9.15 12.73
N LEU A 344 4.38 -9.15 11.40
CA LEU A 344 4.56 -10.36 10.59
C LEU A 344 5.86 -11.10 10.97
N ALA A 345 6.95 -10.37 11.21
CA ALA A 345 8.23 -10.97 11.59
C ALA A 345 8.19 -11.75 12.91
N LYS A 346 7.21 -11.51 13.78
CA LYS A 346 7.05 -12.23 15.06
C LYS A 346 6.44 -13.61 14.84
N ASN A 347 5.49 -13.72 13.91
CA ASN A 347 4.85 -14.99 13.57
C ASN A 347 4.29 -14.97 12.14
N PRO A 348 5.06 -15.41 11.13
CA PRO A 348 4.58 -15.48 9.75
C PRO A 348 3.77 -16.75 9.44
N ALA A 349 3.82 -17.77 10.30
CA ALA A 349 3.22 -19.08 10.04
C ALA A 349 1.70 -19.08 9.78
N PRO A 350 0.87 -18.24 10.44
CA PRO A 350 -0.57 -18.21 10.19
C PRO A 350 -0.95 -17.95 8.72
N PHE A 351 -0.10 -17.22 7.99
CA PHE A 351 -0.33 -16.89 6.58
C PHE A 351 -0.11 -18.04 5.60
N ASP A 352 0.44 -19.17 6.05
CA ASP A 352 0.54 -20.38 5.22
C ASP A 352 -0.86 -20.85 4.81
N ILE A 353 -1.81 -20.88 5.76
CA ILE A 353 -3.21 -21.28 5.52
C ILE A 353 -3.91 -20.31 4.57
N PHE A 354 -3.61 -19.02 4.67
CA PHE A 354 -4.16 -18.02 3.75
C PHE A 354 -3.74 -18.27 2.31
N PHE A 355 -2.46 -18.60 2.08
CA PHE A 355 -1.97 -18.89 0.74
C PHE A 355 -2.51 -20.19 0.15
N ASP A 356 -2.79 -21.18 0.99
CA ASP A 356 -3.43 -22.42 0.60
C ASP A 356 -4.91 -22.21 0.24
N THR A 357 -5.60 -21.35 0.99
CA THR A 357 -7.05 -21.10 0.82
C THR A 357 -7.36 -20.08 -0.26
N VAL A 358 -6.48 -19.09 -0.46
CA VAL A 358 -6.61 -18.04 -1.47
C VAL A 358 -5.39 -18.06 -2.40
N PRO A 359 -5.30 -19.00 -3.36
CA PRO A 359 -4.07 -19.22 -4.14
C PRO A 359 -3.64 -18.05 -5.03
N SER A 360 -4.55 -17.12 -5.33
CA SER A 360 -4.30 -15.93 -6.14
C SER A 360 -3.85 -14.71 -5.33
N SER A 361 -3.79 -14.81 -4.01
CA SER A 361 -3.45 -13.68 -3.15
C SER A 361 -1.96 -13.37 -3.10
N GLN A 362 -1.62 -12.17 -2.63
CA GLN A 362 -0.26 -11.77 -2.29
C GLN A 362 -0.22 -11.19 -0.87
N ILE A 363 0.98 -11.09 -0.31
CA ILE A 363 1.24 -10.32 0.92
C ILE A 363 2.12 -9.13 0.54
N LEU A 364 1.75 -7.95 1.01
CA LEU A 364 2.58 -6.76 1.02
C LEU A 364 2.99 -6.46 2.47
N ALA A 365 4.23 -6.78 2.83
CA ALA A 365 4.76 -6.51 4.16
C ALA A 365 5.24 -5.05 4.24
N TRP A 366 4.56 -4.21 5.02
CA TRP A 366 4.79 -2.76 5.05
C TRP A 366 5.32 -2.25 6.40
N THR A 367 5.99 -1.10 6.41
CA THR A 367 6.29 -0.34 7.64
C THR A 367 5.69 1.05 7.53
N GLY A 368 4.88 1.45 8.51
CA GLY A 368 4.22 2.75 8.50
C GLY A 368 5.18 3.91 8.60
N LYS A 369 4.72 5.07 8.09
CA LYS A 369 5.39 6.35 8.28
C LYS A 369 5.59 6.61 9.77
N PHE A 370 6.79 7.07 10.15
CA PHE A 370 7.20 7.33 11.54
C PHE A 370 7.38 6.08 12.43
N LEU A 371 7.22 4.86 11.90
CA LEU A 371 7.67 3.68 12.62
C LEU A 371 9.18 3.51 12.46
N LEU A 372 9.79 2.83 13.43
CA LEU A 372 11.20 2.46 13.30
C LEU A 372 11.39 1.54 12.09
N PRO A 373 12.49 1.68 11.33
CA PRO A 373 12.81 0.77 10.25
C PRO A 373 12.88 -0.68 10.72
N ILE A 374 12.39 -1.61 9.91
CA ILE A 374 12.47 -3.04 10.23
C ILE A 374 13.92 -3.52 10.15
N SER A 375 14.35 -4.35 11.10
CA SER A 375 15.72 -4.87 11.09
C SER A 375 15.93 -5.86 9.93
N PRO A 376 17.12 -5.87 9.28
CA PRO A 376 17.42 -6.84 8.22
C PRO A 376 17.25 -8.30 8.65
N ARG A 377 17.46 -8.59 9.94
CA ARG A 377 17.23 -9.93 10.52
C ARG A 377 15.75 -10.32 10.45
N LYS A 378 14.84 -9.42 10.84
CA LYS A 378 13.39 -9.66 10.75
C LYS A 378 12.94 -9.88 9.30
N VAL A 379 13.42 -9.05 8.36
CA VAL A 379 13.16 -9.25 6.92
C VAL A 379 13.68 -10.61 6.45
N LYS A 380 14.90 -10.99 6.85
CA LYS A 380 15.48 -12.31 6.53
C LYS A 380 14.63 -13.45 7.08
N ASN A 381 14.10 -13.32 8.30
CA ASN A 381 13.23 -14.33 8.91
C ASN A 381 11.95 -14.51 8.08
N ILE A 382 11.25 -13.42 7.75
CA ILE A 382 10.05 -13.44 6.89
C ILE A 382 10.38 -14.12 5.55
N LYS A 383 11.44 -13.66 4.87
CA LYS A 383 11.84 -14.22 3.58
C LYS A 383 12.21 -15.70 3.66
N SER A 384 12.82 -16.14 4.75
CA SER A 384 13.25 -17.54 4.92
C SER A 384 12.04 -18.45 5.12
N HIS A 385 11.08 -18.05 5.96
CA HIS A 385 9.81 -18.75 6.15
C HIS A 385 9.09 -18.99 4.82
N PHE A 386 8.78 -17.92 4.08
CA PHE A 386 8.05 -18.07 2.81
C PHE A 386 8.89 -18.70 1.69
N ARG A 387 10.23 -18.69 1.78
CA ARG A 387 11.08 -19.44 0.85
C ARG A 387 10.98 -20.93 1.09
N GLU A 388 10.99 -21.35 2.35
CA GLU A 388 10.83 -22.75 2.74
C GLU A 388 9.48 -23.30 2.27
N LYS A 389 8.43 -22.50 2.36
CA LYS A 389 7.07 -22.82 1.88
C LYS A 389 6.87 -22.69 0.36
N GLY A 390 7.86 -22.17 -0.37
CA GLY A 390 7.76 -21.95 -1.82
C GLY A 390 6.90 -20.75 -2.24
N THR A 391 6.36 -19.98 -1.30
CA THR A 391 5.44 -18.86 -1.52
C THR A 391 6.10 -17.48 -1.51
N LEU A 392 7.44 -17.39 -1.33
CA LEU A 392 8.17 -16.10 -1.29
C LEU A 392 7.88 -15.17 -2.48
N HIS A 393 7.62 -15.73 -3.66
CA HIS A 393 7.31 -14.95 -4.87
C HIS A 393 5.98 -14.18 -4.78
N ARG A 394 5.13 -14.50 -3.80
CA ARG A 394 3.86 -13.83 -3.48
C ARG A 394 3.99 -12.84 -2.33
N VAL A 395 5.22 -12.56 -1.87
CA VAL A 395 5.48 -11.68 -0.72
C VAL A 395 6.34 -10.49 -1.17
N GLY A 396 5.70 -9.32 -1.24
CA GLY A 396 6.34 -8.03 -1.43
C GLY A 396 6.78 -7.39 -0.12
N PHE A 397 7.71 -6.45 -0.23
CA PHE A 397 8.17 -5.63 0.89
C PHE A 397 8.08 -4.18 0.50
N ASP A 398 7.31 -3.45 1.30
CA ASP A 398 7.13 -2.01 1.22
C ASP A 398 7.56 -1.40 2.56
N SER A 399 8.82 -1.65 2.89
CA SER A 399 9.34 -1.44 4.23
C SER A 399 10.64 -0.67 4.19
N GLU A 400 10.76 0.32 5.07
CA GLU A 400 12.04 0.92 5.39
C GLU A 400 12.87 -0.09 6.17
N VAL A 401 13.97 -0.54 5.57
CA VAL A 401 14.91 -1.47 6.20
C VAL A 401 16.04 -0.68 6.84
N ALA A 402 16.36 -0.99 8.09
CA ALA A 402 17.48 -0.33 8.77
C ALA A 402 18.79 -0.52 7.97
N GLY A 403 19.55 0.57 7.79
CA GLY A 403 20.76 0.57 6.94
C GLY A 403 21.89 -0.34 7.41
N SER A 404 21.84 -0.88 8.64
CA SER A 404 22.78 -1.88 9.13
C SER A 404 22.16 -2.84 10.14
N PHE A 405 22.79 -3.99 10.34
CA PHE A 405 22.40 -4.95 11.39
C PHE A 405 22.48 -4.35 12.79
N PHE A 406 23.52 -3.56 13.07
CA PHE A 406 23.69 -2.90 14.37
C PHE A 406 22.54 -1.92 14.66
N MET A 407 22.20 -1.05 13.70
CA MET A 407 21.06 -0.14 13.84
C MET A 407 19.75 -0.93 13.99
N GLY A 408 19.59 -2.02 13.23
CA GLY A 408 18.45 -2.93 13.40
C GLY A 408 18.34 -3.50 14.81
N HIS A 409 19.46 -3.91 15.43
CA HIS A 409 19.48 -4.38 16.82
C HIS A 409 19.14 -3.28 17.83
N VAL A 410 19.65 -2.07 17.61
CA VAL A 410 19.30 -0.90 18.44
C VAL A 410 17.81 -0.61 18.33
N TYR A 411 17.24 -0.61 17.12
CA TYR A 411 15.80 -0.41 16.93
C TYR A 411 14.98 -1.53 17.55
N ASP A 412 15.37 -2.79 17.38
CA ASP A 412 14.67 -3.92 18.00
C ASP A 412 14.69 -3.83 19.53
N ALA A 413 15.82 -3.40 20.12
CA ALA A 413 15.95 -3.20 21.57
C ALA A 413 15.13 -2.00 22.06
N LEU A 414 15.23 -0.85 21.38
CA LEU A 414 14.44 0.35 21.71
C LEU A 414 12.95 0.07 21.61
N TYR A 415 12.54 -0.61 20.54
CA TYR A 415 11.16 -1.04 20.32
C TYR A 415 10.69 -1.99 21.42
N SER A 416 11.50 -2.99 21.81
CA SER A 416 11.13 -3.92 22.88
C SER A 416 11.02 -3.22 24.24
N VAL A 417 11.91 -2.28 24.54
CA VAL A 417 11.85 -1.52 25.81
C VAL A 417 10.65 -0.58 25.82
N SER A 418 10.42 0.16 24.73
CA SER A 418 9.31 1.10 24.63
C SER A 418 7.96 0.38 24.61
N SER A 419 7.83 -0.76 23.93
CA SER A 419 6.61 -1.56 23.92
C SER A 419 6.28 -2.11 25.30
N ASN A 420 7.28 -2.61 26.03
CA ASN A 420 7.10 -3.11 27.40
C ASN A 420 6.73 -1.98 28.37
N LEU A 421 7.40 -0.83 28.26
CA LEU A 421 7.10 0.34 29.10
C LEU A 421 5.69 0.88 28.81
N LEU A 422 5.30 1.00 27.55
CA LEU A 422 3.97 1.47 27.17
C LEU A 422 2.88 0.48 27.61
N SER A 423 3.12 -0.83 27.45
CA SER A 423 2.20 -1.86 27.92
C SER A 423 2.00 -1.79 29.44
N LEU A 424 3.09 -1.58 30.19
CA LEU A 424 3.03 -1.37 31.64
C LEU A 424 2.22 -0.11 31.99
N LEU A 425 2.47 1.01 31.31
CA LEU A 425 1.73 2.26 31.52
C LEU A 425 0.23 2.10 31.19
N LYS A 426 -0.12 1.46 30.08
CA LYS A 426 -1.52 1.14 29.72
C LYS A 426 -2.18 0.28 30.79
N GLY A 427 -1.48 -0.74 31.30
CA GLY A 427 -1.96 -1.58 32.39
C GLY A 427 -2.20 -0.80 33.69
N LEU A 428 -1.28 0.10 34.07
CA LEU A 428 -1.42 0.96 35.24
C LEU A 428 -2.59 1.95 35.11
N ILE A 429 -2.77 2.54 33.93
CA ILE A 429 -3.89 3.44 33.64
C ILE A 429 -5.22 2.68 33.73
N SER A 430 -5.32 1.52 33.06
CA SER A 430 -6.53 0.70 33.10
C SER A 430 -6.86 0.25 34.53
N TRP A 431 -5.86 -0.17 35.30
CA TRP A 431 -6.03 -0.52 36.71
C TRP A 431 -6.51 0.67 37.55
N TYR A 432 -5.93 1.86 37.33
CA TYR A 432 -6.36 3.09 38.01
C TYR A 432 -7.84 3.42 37.74
N TYR A 433 -8.29 3.34 36.49
CA TYR A 433 -9.71 3.58 36.15
C TYR A 433 -10.64 2.52 36.77
N MET A 434 -10.24 1.25 36.74
CA MET A 434 -11.00 0.16 37.35
C MET A 434 -11.16 0.34 38.87
N VAL A 435 -10.09 0.71 39.59
CA VAL A 435 -10.12 0.90 41.05
C VAL A 435 -10.94 2.13 41.45
N ASN A 436 -10.91 3.21 40.66
CA ASN A 436 -11.58 4.46 41.02
C ASN A 436 -13.04 4.54 40.56
N GLY A 437 -13.63 3.45 40.05
CA GLY A 437 -15.05 3.40 39.67
C GLY A 437 -15.44 4.39 38.57
N LYS A 438 -14.47 5.00 37.89
CA LYS A 438 -14.68 5.86 36.72
C LYS A 438 -14.57 4.99 35.48
N VAL A 439 -15.50 4.05 35.34
CA VAL A 439 -15.76 3.44 34.04
C VAL A 439 -16.60 4.47 33.28
N CYS A 440 -15.97 5.21 32.37
CA CYS A 440 -16.70 5.87 31.29
C CYS A 440 -17.05 4.83 30.24
#